data_AF-C0B9K2-F1
#
_entry.id   AF-C0B9K2-F1
#
_cell.length_a   1.000
_cell.length_b   1.000
_cell.length_c   1.000
_cell.angle_alpha   90.00
_cell.angle_beta   90.00
_cell.angle_gamma   90.00
#
_symmetry.space_group_name_H-M   'P 1'
#
loop_
_entity.id
_entity.type
_entity.pdbx_description
1 polymer ?
#
loop_
_entity_poly.entity_id
_entity_poly.type
_entity_poly.pdbx_seq_one_letter_code
_entity_poly.pdbx_strand_id
1 'polypeptide(L)'
;MELQKYEQEHLDILRPLLPECTVLLKKNGDFPLGKPGKIALYGNGVRKTVKGGTGSGEVNSRFFETVEDGFQKAGFEIVSRDWLDAYDEIYDKAQAGFTEEIRRRAQEHHTHPVIEGMGAVMPEPEYDLPLNVKGETAIYVLARISGEGNDREAREGDIS
;
A
#
# COMPACT_ATOMS: atom_id res chain seq x y z
N MET A 1 -14.69 15.65 -4.01
CA MET A 1 -14.11 16.64 -3.08
C MET A 1 -13.52 17.76 -3.93
N GLU A 2 -13.82 19.01 -3.64
CA GLU A 2 -13.26 20.14 -4.38
C GLU A 2 -11.80 20.39 -3.95
N LEU A 3 -10.91 20.58 -4.94
CA LEU A 3 -9.51 20.91 -4.72
C LEU A 3 -9.34 22.41 -4.57
N GLN A 4 -8.56 22.84 -3.59
CA GLN A 4 -8.09 24.21 -3.52
C GLN A 4 -7.12 24.46 -4.66
N LYS A 5 -7.05 25.72 -5.13
CA LYS A 5 -6.19 26.10 -6.25
C LYS A 5 -4.73 25.68 -6.06
N TYR A 6 -4.17 25.89 -4.87
CA TYR A 6 -2.78 25.52 -4.57
C TYR A 6 -2.55 24.00 -4.60
N GLU A 7 -3.55 23.20 -4.24
CA GLU A 7 -3.43 21.74 -4.29
C GLU A 7 -3.40 21.25 -5.73
N GLN A 8 -4.22 21.85 -6.60
CA GLN A 8 -4.18 21.56 -8.03
C GLN A 8 -2.82 21.96 -8.62
N GLU A 9 -2.34 23.17 -8.33
CA GLU A 9 -1.02 23.63 -8.80
C GLU A 9 0.12 22.70 -8.36
N HIS A 10 0.10 22.25 -7.10
CA HIS A 10 1.10 21.29 -6.61
C HIS A 10 0.99 19.92 -7.30
N LEU A 11 -0.23 19.42 -7.51
CA LEU A 11 -0.44 18.16 -8.22
C LEU A 11 -0.01 18.24 -9.68
N ASP A 12 -0.26 19.37 -10.36
CA ASP A 12 0.13 19.59 -11.75
C ASP A 12 1.66 19.62 -11.90
N ILE A 13 2.38 20.08 -10.88
CA ILE A 13 3.85 20.00 -10.82
C ILE A 13 4.31 18.57 -10.53
N LEU A 14 3.72 17.90 -9.53
CA LEU A 14 4.20 16.59 -9.08
C LEU A 14 3.89 15.48 -10.08
N ARG A 15 2.68 15.46 -10.65
CA ARG A 15 2.19 14.34 -11.46
C ARG A 15 3.10 13.94 -12.64
N PRO A 16 3.66 14.86 -13.44
CA PRO A 16 4.60 14.52 -14.51
C PRO A 16 5.99 14.11 -13.99
N LEU A 17 6.41 14.55 -12.81
CA LEU A 17 7.73 14.26 -12.25
C LEU A 17 7.81 12.89 -11.56
N LEU A 18 6.71 12.43 -10.93
CA LEU A 18 6.69 11.16 -10.19
C LEU A 18 7.14 9.94 -11.03
N PRO A 19 6.71 9.77 -12.29
CA PRO A 19 7.16 8.65 -13.13
C PRO A 19 8.68 8.66 -13.39
N GLU A 20 9.35 9.81 -13.37
CA GLU A 20 10.79 9.91 -13.62
C GLU A 20 11.63 9.28 -12.48
N CYS A 21 11.04 9.06 -11.31
CA CYS A 21 11.69 8.40 -10.17
C CYS A 21 11.49 6.87 -10.16
N THR A 22 10.77 6.31 -11.13
CA THR A 22 10.49 4.86 -11.17
C THR A 22 11.62 4.10 -11.85
N VAL A 23 12.12 3.04 -11.21
CA VAL A 23 13.21 2.22 -11.74
C VAL A 23 12.66 0.92 -12.34
N LEU A 24 12.81 0.75 -13.65
CA LEU A 24 12.46 -0.50 -14.35
C LEU A 24 13.63 -1.49 -14.29
N LEU A 25 13.51 -2.50 -13.44
CA LEU A 25 14.58 -3.48 -13.22
C LEU A 25 14.62 -4.61 -14.27
N LYS A 26 13.47 -5.00 -14.81
CA LYS A 26 13.34 -6.11 -15.77
C LYS A 26 12.19 -5.86 -16.75
N LYS A 27 12.39 -6.23 -18.01
CA LYS A 27 11.35 -6.22 -19.06
C LYS A 27 11.51 -7.38 -20.03
N ASN A 28 10.41 -7.87 -20.57
CA ASN A 28 10.35 -8.98 -21.54
C ASN A 28 9.60 -8.61 -22.84
N GLY A 29 9.16 -7.36 -22.99
CA GLY A 29 8.40 -6.88 -24.17
C GLY A 29 6.93 -6.59 -23.87
N ASP A 30 6.39 -7.08 -22.75
CA ASP A 30 4.98 -6.91 -22.37
C ASP A 30 4.68 -5.55 -21.72
N PHE A 31 5.72 -4.76 -21.43
CA PHE A 31 5.64 -3.41 -20.87
C PHE A 31 6.38 -2.41 -21.77
N PRO A 32 5.81 -1.21 -22.06
CA PRO A 32 4.56 -0.67 -21.52
C PRO A 32 3.29 -1.31 -22.08
N LEU A 33 2.19 -1.23 -21.33
CA LEU A 33 0.88 -1.69 -21.79
C LEU A 33 0.38 -0.76 -22.91
N GLY A 34 -0.06 -1.32 -24.04
CA GLY A 34 -0.38 -0.54 -25.23
C GLY A 34 -1.69 0.26 -25.16
N LYS A 35 -2.71 -0.24 -24.44
CA LYS A 35 -3.98 0.46 -24.21
C LYS A 35 -4.67 -0.06 -22.95
N PRO A 36 -5.61 0.70 -22.37
CA PRO A 36 -6.43 0.21 -21.27
C PRO A 36 -7.27 -1.01 -21.69
N GLY A 37 -7.50 -1.90 -20.74
CA GLY A 37 -8.24 -3.15 -20.92
C GLY A 37 -8.51 -3.82 -19.58
N LYS A 38 -8.82 -5.11 -19.60
CA LYS A 38 -8.97 -5.91 -18.39
C LYS A 38 -7.62 -6.17 -17.73
N ILE A 39 -7.53 -5.94 -16.42
CA ILE A 39 -6.31 -6.15 -15.65
C ILE A 39 -6.63 -6.78 -14.31
N ALA A 40 -5.84 -7.79 -13.92
CA ALA A 40 -5.90 -8.34 -12.58
C ALA A 40 -4.87 -7.62 -11.71
N LEU A 41 -5.30 -7.01 -10.61
CA LEU A 41 -4.44 -6.42 -9.58
C LEU A 41 -4.42 -7.32 -8.34
N TYR A 42 -3.24 -7.59 -7.82
CA TYR A 42 -2.99 -8.41 -6.64
C TYR A 42 -1.91 -7.80 -5.76
N GLY A 43 -1.80 -8.29 -4.52
CA GLY A 43 -0.78 -7.89 -3.57
C GLY A 43 -1.22 -6.75 -2.64
N ASN A 44 -0.55 -6.67 -1.49
CA ASN A 44 -0.92 -5.79 -0.39
C ASN A 44 -0.91 -4.30 -0.76
N GLY A 45 0.00 -3.89 -1.64
CA GLY A 45 0.19 -2.49 -2.00
C GLY A 45 -0.86 -1.90 -2.94
N VAL A 46 -1.79 -2.71 -3.49
CA VAL A 46 -2.79 -2.22 -4.44
C VAL A 46 -3.68 -1.16 -3.79
N ARG A 47 -4.27 -1.49 -2.63
CA ARG A 47 -5.11 -0.60 -1.83
C ARG A 47 -4.39 -0.02 -0.61
N LYS A 48 -3.39 -0.73 -0.07
CA LYS A 48 -2.52 -0.23 1.01
C LYS A 48 -1.24 0.40 0.44
N THR A 49 -1.40 1.26 -0.57
CA THR A 49 -0.28 1.93 -1.24
C THR A 49 0.51 2.78 -0.25
N VAL A 50 1.84 2.61 -0.23
CA VAL A 50 2.74 3.33 0.68
C VAL A 50 3.17 4.64 0.04
N LYS A 51 2.72 5.77 0.61
CA LYS A 51 3.08 7.13 0.15
C LYS A 51 4.39 7.66 0.73
N GLY A 52 4.98 6.96 1.70
CA GLY A 52 6.17 7.35 2.43
C GLY A 52 6.37 6.50 3.68
N GLY A 53 7.54 6.63 4.31
CA GLY A 53 7.82 6.00 5.61
C GLY A 53 7.07 6.67 6.77
N THR A 54 7.12 6.05 7.94
CA THR A 54 6.54 6.59 9.19
C THR A 54 7.54 7.46 9.95
N GLY A 55 7.06 8.23 10.92
CA GLY A 55 7.88 9.05 11.83
C GLY A 55 7.78 10.55 11.53
N SER A 56 8.78 11.31 11.95
CA SER A 56 8.80 12.78 11.83
C SER A 56 8.65 13.33 10.40
N GLY A 57 8.98 12.54 9.38
CA GLY A 57 8.79 12.88 7.97
C GLY A 57 7.39 12.58 7.41
N GLU A 58 6.48 12.03 8.21
CA GLU A 58 5.13 11.69 7.76
C GLU A 58 4.31 12.95 7.48
N VAL A 59 3.75 13.03 6.26
CA VAL A 59 2.88 14.13 5.85
C VAL A 59 1.42 13.72 5.99
N ASN A 60 0.65 14.48 6.78
CA ASN A 60 -0.80 14.35 6.86
C ASN A 60 -1.44 14.88 5.57
N SER A 61 -1.90 13.97 4.73
CA SER A 61 -2.57 14.29 3.46
C SER A 61 -4.07 14.06 3.61
N ARG A 62 -4.91 15.02 3.17
CA ARG A 62 -6.37 14.82 3.18
C ARG A 62 -6.86 13.79 2.16
N PHE A 63 -6.04 13.46 1.17
CA PHE A 63 -6.21 12.31 0.27
C PHE A 63 -4.86 11.94 -0.37
N PHE A 64 -4.78 10.75 -0.94
CA PHE A 64 -3.76 10.33 -1.90
C PHE A 64 -4.38 9.28 -2.82
N GLU A 65 -3.75 9.02 -3.97
CA GLU A 65 -4.21 8.00 -4.92
C GLU A 65 -3.52 6.66 -4.61
N THR A 66 -4.31 5.60 -4.56
CA THR A 66 -3.81 4.22 -4.52
C THR A 66 -3.39 3.74 -5.92
N VAL A 67 -2.72 2.60 -5.99
CA VAL A 67 -2.43 1.95 -7.27
C VAL A 67 -3.72 1.58 -8.01
N GLU A 68 -4.74 1.09 -7.29
CA GLU A 68 -6.07 0.85 -7.86
C GLU A 68 -6.66 2.13 -8.47
N ASP A 69 -6.63 3.26 -7.76
CA ASP A 69 -7.13 4.54 -8.29
C ASP A 69 -6.40 4.94 -9.58
N GLY A 70 -5.07 4.75 -9.61
CA GLY A 70 -4.25 5.04 -10.78
C GLY A 70 -4.66 4.23 -12.01
N PHE A 71 -4.88 2.92 -11.85
CA PHE A 71 -5.36 2.06 -12.94
C PHE A 71 -6.78 2.39 -13.39
N GLN A 72 -7.70 2.66 -12.45
CA GLN A 72 -9.07 3.08 -12.78
C GLN A 72 -9.07 4.40 -13.56
N LYS A 73 -8.29 5.40 -13.12
CA LYS A 73 -8.16 6.71 -13.80
C LYS A 73 -7.52 6.59 -15.18
N ALA A 74 -6.64 5.62 -15.38
CA ALA A 74 -6.07 5.30 -16.68
C ALA A 74 -7.03 4.52 -17.60
N GLY A 75 -8.24 4.17 -17.13
CA GLY A 75 -9.28 3.52 -17.92
C GLY A 75 -9.23 1.99 -17.92
N PHE A 76 -8.49 1.37 -17.02
CA PHE A 76 -8.44 -0.10 -16.91
C PHE A 76 -9.66 -0.65 -16.15
N GLU A 77 -10.15 -1.80 -16.60
CA GLU A 77 -11.16 -2.58 -15.91
C GLU A 77 -10.48 -3.57 -14.96
N ILE A 78 -10.61 -3.33 -13.65
CA ILE A 78 -10.03 -4.22 -12.63
C ILE A 78 -10.95 -5.43 -12.46
N VAL A 79 -10.46 -6.60 -12.82
CA VAL A 79 -11.22 -7.87 -12.84
C VAL A 79 -10.99 -8.76 -11.61
N SER A 80 -10.13 -8.33 -10.67
CA SER A 80 -9.78 -9.05 -9.44
C SER A 80 -10.30 -8.37 -8.16
N ARG A 81 -11.40 -7.60 -8.24
CA ARG A 81 -11.96 -6.86 -7.10
C ARG A 81 -12.26 -7.76 -5.90
N ASP A 82 -12.85 -8.94 -6.14
CA ASP A 82 -13.16 -9.91 -5.07
C ASP A 82 -11.91 -10.34 -4.28
N TRP A 83 -10.75 -10.47 -4.95
CA TRP A 83 -9.49 -10.76 -4.28
C TRP A 83 -9.04 -9.59 -3.40
N LEU A 84 -9.18 -8.36 -3.90
CA LEU A 84 -8.81 -7.15 -3.16
C LEU A 84 -9.71 -6.95 -1.93
N ASP A 85 -11.01 -7.20 -2.08
CA ASP A 85 -11.98 -7.12 -0.98
C ASP A 85 -11.67 -8.17 0.10
N ALA A 86 -11.38 -9.41 -0.30
CA ALA A 86 -10.97 -10.46 0.64
C ALA A 86 -9.65 -10.15 1.36
N TYR A 87 -8.69 -9.54 0.65
CA TYR A 87 -7.43 -9.10 1.26
C TYR A 87 -7.66 -7.96 2.27
N ASP A 88 -8.53 -6.99 1.95
CA ASP A 88 -8.88 -5.92 2.89
C ASP A 88 -9.48 -6.46 4.19
N GLU A 89 -10.38 -7.46 4.11
CA GLU A 89 -10.94 -8.09 5.30
C GLU A 89 -9.87 -8.76 6.19
N ILE A 90 -8.90 -9.45 5.58
CA ILE A 90 -7.78 -10.07 6.28
C ILE A 90 -6.92 -9.00 6.96
N TYR A 91 -6.57 -7.95 6.22
CA TYR A 91 -5.75 -6.87 6.72
C TYR A 91 -6.41 -6.12 7.88
N ASP A 92 -7.70 -5.78 7.74
CA ASP A 92 -8.43 -5.04 8.76
C ASP A 92 -8.55 -5.86 10.06
N LYS A 93 -8.73 -7.19 9.95
CA LYS A 93 -8.69 -8.11 11.10
C LYS A 93 -7.31 -8.14 11.76
N ALA A 94 -6.24 -8.21 10.98
CA ALA A 94 -4.88 -8.18 11.49
C ALA A 94 -4.56 -6.85 12.19
N GLN A 95 -4.98 -5.73 11.60
CA GLN A 95 -4.80 -4.39 12.15
C GLN A 95 -5.57 -4.18 13.46
N ALA A 96 -6.81 -4.68 13.53
CA ALA A 96 -7.57 -4.66 14.78
C ALA A 96 -6.86 -5.48 15.88
N GLY A 97 -6.41 -6.69 15.55
CA GLY A 97 -5.67 -7.55 16.50
C GLY A 97 -4.36 -6.90 16.98
N PHE A 98 -3.60 -6.30 16.07
CA PHE A 98 -2.37 -5.58 16.39
C PHE A 98 -2.63 -4.38 17.30
N THR A 99 -3.71 -3.64 17.05
CA THR A 99 -4.10 -2.48 17.87
C THR A 99 -4.50 -2.90 19.29
N GLU A 100 -5.26 -3.99 19.42
CA GLU A 100 -5.63 -4.54 20.74
C GLU A 100 -4.40 -5.06 21.50
N GLU A 101 -3.45 -5.68 20.81
CA GLU A 101 -2.19 -6.13 21.43
C GLU A 101 -1.36 -4.96 21.98
N ILE A 102 -1.28 -3.85 21.24
CA ILE A 102 -0.65 -2.61 21.70
C ILE A 102 -1.33 -2.08 22.96
N ARG A 103 -2.68 -2.06 22.98
CA ARG A 103 -3.45 -1.62 24.13
C ARG A 103 -3.25 -2.52 25.34
N ARG A 104 -3.18 -3.84 25.13
CA ARG A 104 -2.92 -4.84 26.19
C ARG A 104 -1.54 -4.60 26.81
N ARG A 105 -0.48 -4.48 26.00
CA ARG A 105 0.88 -4.18 26.47
C ARG A 105 0.92 -2.89 27.29
N ALA A 106 0.23 -1.85 26.83
CA ALA A 106 0.17 -0.58 27.55
C ALA A 106 -0.50 -0.71 28.92
N GLN A 107 -1.57 -1.50 29.02
CA GLN A 107 -2.20 -1.78 30.31
C GLN A 107 -1.29 -2.57 31.25
N GLU A 108 -0.62 -3.61 30.75
CA GLU A 108 0.28 -4.46 31.53
C GLU A 108 1.53 -3.74 32.02
N HIS A 109 2.09 -2.84 31.20
CA HIS A 109 3.26 -2.04 31.54
C HIS A 109 2.92 -0.74 32.28
N HIS A 110 1.63 -0.43 32.45
CA HIS A 110 1.14 0.85 32.98
C HIS A 110 1.67 2.08 32.19
N THR A 111 1.78 1.93 30.87
CA THR A 111 2.23 2.97 29.93
C THR A 111 1.07 3.46 29.05
N HIS A 112 1.28 4.53 28.30
CA HIS A 112 0.29 5.01 27.32
C HIS A 112 0.43 4.21 26.00
N PRO A 113 -0.66 3.81 25.32
CA PRO A 113 -0.59 3.01 24.08
C PRO A 113 0.27 3.61 22.97
N VAL A 114 0.35 4.95 22.91
CA VAL A 114 1.23 5.66 21.98
C VAL A 114 2.70 5.28 22.21
N ILE A 115 3.13 5.14 23.46
CA ILE A 115 4.52 4.77 23.80
C ILE A 115 4.81 3.33 23.35
N GLU A 116 3.89 2.40 23.61
CA GLU A 116 4.03 0.99 23.17
C GLU A 116 3.92 0.83 21.65
N GLY A 117 3.26 1.77 20.96
CA GLY A 117 3.14 1.83 19.51
C GLY A 117 4.30 2.51 18.79
N MET A 118 5.14 3.26 19.49
CA MET A 118 6.32 3.88 18.88
C MET A 118 7.27 2.80 18.38
N GLY A 119 7.56 2.81 17.08
CA GLY A 119 8.41 1.81 16.42
C GLY A 119 7.76 0.42 16.30
N ALA A 120 6.49 0.24 16.66
CA ALA A 120 5.82 -1.04 16.48
C ALA A 120 5.37 -1.20 15.03
N VAL A 121 5.81 -2.30 14.39
CA VAL A 121 5.44 -2.64 13.02
C VAL A 121 4.53 -3.87 13.05
N MET A 122 3.33 -3.74 12.47
CA MET A 122 2.46 -4.89 12.26
C MET A 122 3.10 -5.80 11.21
N PRO A 123 3.35 -7.08 11.52
CA PRO A 123 3.74 -8.03 10.49
C PRO A 123 2.69 -8.11 9.38
N GLU A 124 3.14 -8.32 8.16
CA GLU A 124 2.23 -8.61 7.04
C GLU A 124 1.39 -9.85 7.40
N PRO A 125 0.05 -9.81 7.28
CA PRO A 125 -0.77 -10.95 7.60
C PRO A 125 -0.53 -12.10 6.62
N GLU A 126 -0.54 -13.33 7.12
CA GLU A 126 -0.57 -14.51 6.25
C GLU A 126 -1.94 -14.65 5.59
N TYR A 127 -1.95 -15.02 4.32
CA TYR A 127 -3.17 -15.29 3.56
C TYR A 127 -2.93 -16.34 2.48
N ASP A 128 -3.97 -17.10 2.17
CA ASP A 128 -4.02 -18.03 1.05
C ASP A 128 -5.23 -17.67 0.17
N LEU A 129 -5.05 -16.62 -0.64
CA LEU A 129 -6.08 -16.10 -1.53
C LEU A 129 -5.79 -16.56 -2.97
N PRO A 130 -6.77 -17.19 -3.66
CA PRO A 130 -6.52 -17.76 -4.98
C PRO A 130 -6.40 -16.68 -6.06
N LEU A 131 -5.39 -16.82 -6.94
CA LEU A 131 -5.24 -15.99 -8.14
C LEU A 131 -6.15 -16.53 -9.26
N ASN A 132 -7.46 -16.43 -9.07
CA ASN A 132 -8.48 -17.12 -9.87
C ASN A 132 -8.95 -16.38 -11.11
N VAL A 133 -8.47 -15.16 -11.35
CA VAL A 133 -8.90 -14.36 -12.51
C VAL A 133 -8.15 -14.78 -13.77
N LYS A 134 -8.91 -15.02 -14.84
CA LYS A 134 -8.36 -15.24 -16.19
C LYS A 134 -8.19 -13.89 -16.90
N GLY A 135 -7.00 -13.63 -17.43
CA GLY A 135 -6.70 -12.42 -18.18
C GLY A 135 -5.32 -12.47 -18.81
N GLU A 136 -5.04 -11.51 -19.69
CA GLU A 136 -3.76 -11.40 -20.40
C GLU A 136 -2.69 -10.72 -19.53
N THR A 137 -3.10 -9.84 -18.61
CA THR A 137 -2.20 -9.04 -17.78
C THR A 137 -2.59 -9.12 -16.31
N ALA A 138 -1.62 -9.44 -15.47
CA ALA A 138 -1.70 -9.34 -14.01
C ALA A 138 -0.59 -8.45 -13.48
N ILE A 139 -0.90 -7.63 -12.47
CA ILE A 139 0.04 -6.80 -11.74
C ILE A 139 -0.02 -7.22 -10.28
N TYR A 140 1.15 -7.57 -9.72
CA TYR A 140 1.31 -7.83 -8.31
C TYR A 140 2.06 -6.66 -7.66
N VAL A 141 1.45 -5.99 -6.69
CA VAL A 141 2.03 -4.84 -5.99
C VAL A 141 2.48 -5.28 -4.61
N LEU A 142 3.80 -5.40 -4.45
CA LEU A 142 4.43 -5.65 -3.17
C LEU A 142 4.78 -4.31 -2.51
N ALA A 143 4.16 -4.02 -1.37
CA ALA A 143 4.47 -2.85 -0.56
C ALA A 143 5.16 -3.25 0.75
N ARG A 144 6.08 -2.38 1.17
CA ARG A 144 6.77 -2.42 2.48
C ARG A 144 6.83 -1.00 3.01
N ILE A 145 6.74 -0.87 4.33
CA ILE A 145 6.89 0.40 5.03
C ILE A 145 7.99 0.26 6.08
N SER A 146 8.75 1.34 6.26
CA SER A 146 9.76 1.49 7.31
C SER A 146 9.68 2.89 7.89
N GLY A 147 10.24 3.11 9.07
CA GLY A 147 10.26 4.44 9.64
C GLY A 147 10.94 4.50 11.00
N GLU A 148 10.73 5.63 11.67
CA GLU A 148 11.44 5.98 12.88
C GLU A 148 11.20 4.98 14.03
N GLY A 149 12.29 4.61 14.73
CA GLY A 149 12.22 3.75 15.91
C GLY A 149 12.15 2.24 15.63
N ASN A 150 12.32 1.80 14.37
CA ASN A 150 12.37 0.38 14.02
C ASN A 150 13.33 0.12 12.85
N ASP A 151 14.36 -0.68 13.10
CA ASP A 151 15.24 -1.18 12.04
C ASP A 151 14.62 -2.40 11.36
N ARG A 152 14.78 -2.49 10.04
CA ARG A 152 14.30 -3.65 9.28
C ARG A 152 15.11 -4.91 9.61
N GLU A 153 14.43 -6.05 9.57
CA GLU A 153 15.00 -7.34 9.91
C GLU A 153 15.08 -8.29 8.69
N ALA A 154 16.08 -9.17 8.70
CA ALA A 154 16.23 -10.24 7.71
C ALA A 154 15.31 -11.42 8.03
N ARG A 155 14.00 -11.20 7.88
CA ARG A 155 12.95 -12.19 8.12
C ARG A 155 11.84 -12.08 7.08
N GLU A 156 11.06 -13.16 6.97
CA GLU A 156 9.90 -13.24 6.09
C GLU A 156 8.93 -12.08 6.35
N GLY A 157 8.47 -11.46 5.26
CA GLY A 157 7.56 -10.32 5.32
C GLY A 157 8.25 -8.96 5.50
N ASP A 158 9.57 -8.93 5.70
CA ASP A 158 10.37 -7.72 5.78
C ASP A 158 11.39 -7.65 4.62
N ILE A 159 12.69 -7.87 4.88
CA ILE A 159 13.73 -7.88 3.85
C ILE A 159 13.80 -9.22 3.11
N SER A 160 13.53 -10.34 3.81
CA SER A 160 13.73 -11.70 3.29
C SER A 160 12.44 -12.38 2.88
#